data_AF-A0A7X4CKB4-F1
#
_entry.id   AF-A0A7X4CKB4-F1
#
_cell.length_a   1.000
_cell.length_b   1.000
_cell.length_c   1.000
_cell.angle_alpha   90.00
_cell.angle_beta   90.00
_cell.angle_gamma   90.00
#
_symmetry.space_group_name_H-M   'P 1'
#
loop_
_entity.id
_entity.type
_entity.pdbx_description
1 polymer ?
#
loop_
_entity_poly.entity_id
_entity_poly.type
_entity_poly.pdbx_seq_one_letter_code
_entity_poly.pdbx_strand_id
1 'polypeptide(L)' 'RPDGMNATIEELHDYAYVRDNPAGEHCELWYHEQGDRSWLAVTRCTLTHEVINVELARDIARARGRSR' A
#
# COMPACT_ATOMS: atom_id res chain seq x y z
N ARG A 1 3.37 6.80 -8.00
CA ARG A 1 4.75 7.32 -7.96
C ARG A 1 4.83 8.41 -9.03
N PRO A 2 5.10 9.67 -8.64
CA PRO A 2 5.28 10.78 -9.57
C PRO A 2 6.45 10.53 -10.53
N ASP A 3 6.41 11.17 -11.68
CA ASP A 3 7.46 11.12 -12.70
C ASP A 3 8.63 12.03 -12.31
N GLY A 4 9.74 11.46 -11.86
CA GLY A 4 10.73 12.14 -11.02
C GLY A 4 11.22 13.50 -11.52
N MET A 5 11.56 13.65 -12.81
CA MET A 5 12.05 14.94 -13.35
C MET A 5 10.94 15.89 -13.78
N ASN A 6 9.72 15.38 -13.91
CA ASN A 6 8.55 16.15 -14.37
C ASN A 6 7.60 16.50 -13.22
N ALA A 7 7.82 15.95 -12.02
CA ALA A 7 7.01 16.21 -10.84
C ALA A 7 7.44 17.51 -10.15
N THR A 8 6.47 18.24 -9.60
CA THR A 8 6.77 19.41 -8.77
C THR A 8 7.35 19.00 -7.42
N ILE A 9 7.90 19.98 -6.70
CA ILE A 9 8.43 19.75 -5.35
C ILE A 9 7.32 19.29 -4.40
N GLU A 10 6.13 19.86 -4.53
CA GLU A 10 4.94 19.50 -3.74
C GLU A 10 4.50 18.06 -4.03
N GLU A 11 4.43 17.66 -5.30
CA GLU A 11 4.08 16.28 -5.67
C GLU A 11 5.08 15.25 -5.12
N LEU A 12 6.36 15.58 -5.16
CA LEU A 12 7.41 14.74 -4.58
C LEU A 12 7.33 14.71 -3.05
N HIS A 13 7.06 15.84 -2.40
CA HIS A 13 6.87 15.94 -0.96
C HIS A 13 5.70 15.04 -0.51
N ASP A 14 4.54 15.17 -1.13
CA ASP A 14 3.36 14.40 -0.77
C ASP A 14 3.58 12.91 -0.99
N TYR A 15 4.23 12.55 -2.10
CA TYR A 15 4.61 11.17 -2.37
C TYR A 15 5.63 10.62 -1.36
N ALA A 16 6.60 11.41 -0.92
CA ALA A 16 7.66 10.94 -0.02
C ALA A 16 7.19 10.83 1.44
N TYR A 17 6.40 11.80 1.92
CA TYR A 17 6.18 12.00 3.36
C TYR A 17 4.74 11.83 3.82
N VAL A 18 3.75 12.10 2.97
CA VAL A 18 2.35 12.12 3.41
C VAL A 18 1.70 10.75 3.23
N ARG A 19 1.15 10.18 4.29
CA ARG A 19 0.38 8.92 4.28
C ARG A 19 -0.84 9.04 5.17
N ASP A 20 -1.93 8.40 4.75
CA ASP A 20 -3.12 8.27 5.58
C ASP A 20 -2.81 7.44 6.83
N ASN A 21 -3.40 7.82 7.95
CA ASN A 21 -3.31 7.10 9.23
C ASN A 21 -4.69 7.03 9.92
N PRO A 22 -5.65 6.30 9.33
CA PRO A 22 -7.00 6.21 9.88
C PRO A 22 -7.04 5.35 11.15
N ALA A 23 -7.85 5.78 12.12
CA ALA A 23 -8.26 4.94 13.23
C ALA A 23 -9.44 4.07 12.79
N GLY A 24 -9.34 2.74 12.93
CA GLY A 24 -10.32 1.79 12.43
C GLY A 24 -9.79 1.01 11.23
N GLU A 25 -10.65 0.70 10.25
CA GLU A 25 -10.23 -0.06 9.07
C GLU A 25 -9.15 0.68 8.27
N HIS A 26 -8.04 -0.01 8.02
CA HIS A 26 -6.90 0.52 7.29
C HIS A 26 -6.36 -0.54 6.32
N CYS A 27 -6.05 -0.10 5.09
CA CYS A 27 -5.41 -0.93 4.07
C CYS A 27 -3.90 -0.71 4.08
N GLU A 28 -3.15 -1.72 4.51
CA GLU A 28 -1.71 -1.67 4.70
C GLU A 28 -0.98 -2.62 3.74
N LEU A 29 0.32 -2.37 3.50
CA LEU A 29 1.19 -3.26 2.75
C LEU A 29 2.13 -4.01 3.68
N TRP A 30 2.08 -5.34 3.67
CA TRP A 30 2.89 -6.22 4.51
C TRP A 30 3.83 -7.05 3.64
N TYR A 31 5.09 -7.18 4.04
CA TYR A 31 6.09 -8.00 3.34
C TYR A 31 6.28 -9.33 4.07
N HIS A 32 6.02 -10.45 3.38
CA HIS A 32 6.08 -11.78 3.96
C HIS A 32 7.52 -12.33 3.94
N GLU A 33 8.38 -11.69 4.72
CA GLU A 33 9.84 -11.90 4.70
C GLU A 33 10.26 -13.35 4.94
N GLN A 34 9.69 -14.01 5.96
CA GLN A 34 10.06 -15.37 6.38
C GLN A 34 9.30 -16.46 5.61
N GLY A 35 8.62 -16.10 4.52
CA GLY A 35 7.86 -17.03 3.70
C GLY A 35 8.18 -16.88 2.23
N ASP A 36 7.16 -16.59 1.44
CA ASP A 36 7.21 -16.51 -0.01
C ASP A 36 7.76 -15.16 -0.53
N ARG A 37 8.08 -14.22 0.37
CA ARG A 37 8.57 -12.88 0.04
C ARG A 37 7.59 -12.07 -0.81
N SER A 38 6.31 -12.42 -0.74
CA SER A 38 5.26 -11.67 -1.41
C SER A 38 4.91 -10.39 -0.65
N TRP A 39 4.41 -9.39 -1.39
CA TRP A 39 3.72 -8.24 -0.80
C TRP A 39 2.23 -8.52 -0.71
N LEU A 40 1.67 -8.32 0.47
CA LEU A 40 0.25 -8.49 0.78
C LEU A 40 -0.38 -7.11 0.99
N ALA A 41 -1.58 -6.92 0.47
CA ALA A 41 -2.46 -5.85 0.89
C ALA A 41 -3.40 -6.40 1.95
N VAL A 42 -3.35 -5.83 3.16
CA VAL A 42 -4.08 -6.31 4.33
C VAL A 42 -5.03 -5.22 4.78
N THR A 43 -6.33 -5.53 4.86
CA THR A 43 -7.31 -4.67 5.52
C THR A 43 -7.42 -5.09 6.97
N ARG A 44 -6.99 -4.22 7.89
CA ARG A 44 -6.97 -4.48 9.33
C ARG A 44 -7.63 -3.32 10.08
N CYS A 45 -8.38 -3.62 11.12
CA CYS A 45 -8.81 -2.59 12.06
C CYS A 45 -7.65 -2.22 13.00
N THR A 46 -7.15 -0.98 12.94
CA THR A 46 -6.01 -0.48 13.73
C THR A 46 -6.30 -0.39 15.23
N LEU A 47 -7.58 -0.40 15.61
CA LEU A 47 -8.02 -0.35 17.01
C LEU A 47 -8.10 -1.74 17.66
N THR A 48 -8.59 -2.75 16.92
CA THR A 48 -8.83 -4.10 17.44
C THR A 48 -7.79 -5.12 17.00
N HIS A 49 -6.99 -4.79 15.99
CA HIS A 49 -6.07 -5.69 15.30
C HIS A 49 -6.75 -6.84 14.52
N GLU A 50 -8.06 -6.79 14.32
CA GLU A 50 -8.77 -7.75 13.48
C GLU A 50 -8.35 -7.61 12.01
N VAL A 51 -7.99 -8.73 11.39
CA VAL A 51 -7.68 -8.81 9.95
C VAL A 51 -8.96 -9.19 9.21
N ILE A 52 -9.45 -8.28 8.37
CA ILE A 52 -10.74 -8.37 7.69
C ILE A 52 -10.57 -8.99 6.29
N ASN A 53 -9.48 -8.65 5.59
CA ASN A 53 -9.20 -9.15 4.24
C ASN A 53 -7.69 -9.18 3.96
N VAL A 54 -7.27 -10.12 3.11
CA VAL A 54 -5.88 -10.26 2.66
C VAL A 54 -5.85 -10.64 1.19
N GLU A 55 -5.11 -9.84 0.41
CA GLU A 55 -4.94 -10.05 -1.03
C GLU A 55 -3.48 -9.91 -1.44
N LEU A 56 -3.09 -10.55 -2.55
CA LEU A 56 -1.78 -10.33 -3.15
C LEU A 56 -1.73 -8.92 -3.75
N ALA A 57 -0.78 -8.09 -3.29
CA ALA A 57 -0.63 -6.71 -3.78
C ALA A 57 -0.37 -6.66 -5.30
N ARG A 58 0.30 -7.68 -5.83
CA ARG A 58 0.48 -7.92 -7.27
C ARG A 58 -0.85 -7.98 -8.02
N ASP A 59 -1.80 -8.73 -7.50
CA ASP A 59 -3.04 -9.00 -8.22
C ASP A 59 -3.94 -7.77 -8.18
N ILE A 60 -3.94 -7.03 -7.07
CA ILE A 60 -4.53 -5.68 -6.99
C ILE A 60 -3.89 -4.73 -8.02
N ALA A 61 -2.56 -4.70 -8.11
CA ALA A 61 -1.87 -3.82 -9.07
C ALA A 61 -2.23 -4.17 -10.53
N ARG A 62 -2.32 -5.46 -10.86
CA ARG A 62 -2.76 -5.94 -12.18
C ARG A 62 -4.21 -5.56 -12.47
N ALA A 63 -5.11 -5.76 -11.51
CA ALA A 63 -6.52 -5.36 -11.63
C ALA A 63 -6.68 -3.84 -11.85
N ARG A 64 -5.78 -3.03 -11.27
CA ARG A 64 -5.73 -1.56 -11.46
C ARG A 64 -5.02 -1.12 -12.76
N GLY A 65 -4.70 -2.04 -13.67
CA GLY A 65 -4.13 -1.71 -14.98
C GLY A 65 -2.61 -1.53 -15.01
N ARG A 66 -1.88 -1.90 -13.95
CA ARG A 66 -0.41 -1.96 -13.97
C ARG A 66 0.03 -3.22 -14.71
N SER A 67 0.33 -3.08 -16.00
CA SER A 67 0.86 -4.16 -16.83
C SER A 67 2.38 -4.25 -16.69
N ARG A 68 2.83 -5.26 -15.93
CA ARG A 68 4.20 -5.59 -15.48
C ARG A 68 4.70 -4.84 -14.25
#